data_AF-A0A973DZ14-F1
#
_entry.id   AF-A0A973DZ14-F1
#
_cell.length_a   1.000
_cell.length_b   1.000
_cell.length_c   1.000
_cell.angle_alpha   90.00
_cell.angle_beta   90.00
_cell.angle_gamma   90.00
#
_symmetry.space_group_name_H-M   'P 1'
#
loop_
_entity.id
_entity.type
_entity.pdbx_description
1 polymer ?
#
loop_
_entity_poly.entity_id
_entity_poly.type
_entity_poly.pdbx_seq_one_letter_code
_entity_poly.pdbx_strand_id
1 'polypeptide(L)' 'MRIVTSLLTLIATLFWATTVLAEDLPKLRLAVLKIGTVNWELQTIKRLGLDRENGFELVVQGYA' A
#
# COMPACT_ATOMS: atom_id res chain seq x y z
N MET A 1 -45.34 5.82 -6.03
CA MET A 1 -44.21 6.06 -6.96
C MET A 1 -42.96 6.64 -6.30
N ARG A 2 -43.04 7.69 -5.46
CA ARG A 2 -41.87 8.37 -4.86
C ARG A 2 -40.87 7.44 -4.14
N ILE A 3 -41.36 6.45 -3.40
CA ILE A 3 -40.51 5.49 -2.63
C ILE A 3 -39.71 4.56 -3.56
N VAL A 4 -40.32 4.12 -4.67
CA VAL A 4 -39.65 3.25 -5.66
C VAL A 4 -38.56 4.04 -6.40
N THR A 5 -38.83 5.30 -6.75
CA THR A 5 -37.82 6.17 -7.36
C THR A 5 -36.65 6.44 -6.41
N SER A 6 -36.92 6.66 -5.12
CA SER A 6 -35.88 6.84 -4.10
C SER A 6 -35.00 5.61 -3.92
N LEU A 7 -35.59 4.41 -3.97
CA LEU A 7 -34.84 3.15 -3.87
C LEU A 7 -33.95 2.93 -5.09
N LEU A 8 -34.47 3.24 -6.29
CA LEU A 8 -33.73 3.13 -7.54
C LEU A 8 -32.53 4.09 -7.57
N THR A 9 -32.71 5.33 -7.10
CA THR A 9 -31.62 6.31 -7.02
C THR A 9 -30.53 5.90 -6.05
N LEU A 10 -30.87 5.29 -4.92
CA LEU A 10 -29.90 4.83 -3.93
C LEU A 10 -29.02 3.69 -4.50
N ILE A 11 -29.66 2.73 -5.18
CA ILE A 11 -28.96 1.62 -5.84
C ILE A 11 -28.04 2.15 -6.95
N ALA A 12 -28.51 3.11 -7.76
CA ALA A 12 -27.70 3.75 -8.79
C ALA A 12 -26.48 4.49 -8.21
N THR A 13 -26.60 5.15 -7.06
CA THR A 13 -25.47 5.80 -6.40
C THR A 13 -24.44 4.83 -5.82
N LEU A 14 -24.87 3.67 -5.31
CA LEU A 14 -23.95 2.62 -4.86
C LEU A 14 -23.18 2.00 -6.04
N PHE A 15 -23.81 1.84 -7.20
CA PHE A 15 -23.16 1.36 -8.42
C PHE A 15 -22.10 2.35 -8.96
N TRP A 16 -22.22 3.63 -8.61
CA TRP A 16 -21.25 4.67 -9.00
C TRP A 16 -20.07 4.80 -8.05
N ALA A 17 -20.03 4.06 -6.94
CA ALA A 17 -18.88 4.00 -6.06
C ALA A 17 -17.74 3.23 -6.75
N THR A 18 -17.04 3.90 -7.66
CA THR A 18 -15.84 3.37 -8.29
C THR A 18 -14.75 3.16 -7.24
N THR A 19 -14.02 2.05 -7.34
CA THR A 19 -12.85 1.78 -6.52
C THR A 19 -11.81 2.87 -6.74
N VAL A 20 -11.60 3.75 -5.77
CA VAL A 20 -10.38 4.54 -5.68
C VAL A 20 -9.27 3.52 -5.42
N LEU A 21 -8.51 3.20 -6.48
CA LEU A 21 -7.28 2.43 -6.33
C LEU A 21 -6.29 3.35 -5.62
N ALA A 22 -5.91 2.99 -4.41
CA ALA A 22 -4.79 3.65 -3.74
C ALA A 22 -3.57 3.55 -4.66
N GLU A 23 -2.93 4.69 -4.91
CA GLU A 23 -1.72 4.71 -5.72
C GLU A 23 -0.64 3.87 -5.04
N ASP A 24 0.16 3.15 -5.84
CA ASP A 24 1.25 2.34 -5.29
C ASP A 24 2.22 3.23 -4.51
N LEU A 25 2.65 2.77 -3.32
CA LEU A 25 3.62 3.51 -2.51
C LEU A 25 4.92 3.73 -3.32
N PRO A 26 5.58 4.90 -3.16
CA PRO A 26 6.86 5.15 -3.79
C PRO A 26 7.89 4.09 -3.36
N LYS A 27 8.64 3.54 -4.32
CA LYS A 27 9.60 2.45 -4.07
C LYS A 27 10.99 2.99 -3.78
N LEU A 28 11.49 2.79 -2.57
CA LEU A 28 12.86 3.08 -2.18
C LEU A 28 13.74 1.84 -2.38
N ARG A 29 14.64 1.87 -3.36
CA ARG A 29 15.52 0.73 -3.70
C ARG A 29 16.87 0.86 -3.02
N LEU A 30 17.25 -0.12 -2.20
CA LEU A 30 18.55 -0.19 -1.52
C LEU A 30 19.34 -1.41 -1.96
N ALA A 31 20.54 -1.16 -2.49
CA ALA A 31 21.54 -2.18 -2.77
C ALA A 31 22.50 -2.29 -1.57
N VAL A 32 22.56 -3.47 -0.94
CA VAL A 32 23.42 -3.69 0.24
C VAL A 32 24.19 -5.00 0.14
N LEU A 33 25.37 -5.05 0.74
CA LEU A 33 26.08 -6.32 0.94
C LEU A 33 25.29 -7.19 1.93
N LYS A 34 25.28 -8.51 1.73
CA LYS A 34 24.56 -9.48 2.59
C LYS A 34 25.24 -9.74 3.94
N ILE A 35 26.05 -8.81 4.42
CA ILE A 35 26.81 -8.92 5.67
C ILE A 35 26.51 -7.75 6.62
N GLY A 36 26.70 -7.98 7.92
CA GLY A 36 26.62 -6.95 8.94
C GLY A 36 25.21 -6.62 9.45
N THR A 37 25.16 -5.76 10.47
CA THR A 37 23.95 -5.39 11.22
C THR A 37 22.90 -4.66 10.39
N VAL A 38 23.32 -3.99 9.31
CA VAL A 38 22.42 -3.30 8.37
C VAL A 38 21.33 -4.24 7.84
N ASN A 39 21.65 -5.51 7.57
CA ASN A 39 20.65 -6.48 7.09
C ASN A 39 19.57 -6.77 8.16
N TRP A 40 19.97 -6.84 9.45
CA TRP A 40 19.02 -7.02 10.54
C TRP A 40 18.12 -5.80 10.70
N GLU A 41 18.67 -4.59 10.59
CA GLU A 41 17.90 -3.34 10.66
C GLU A 41 16.88 -3.25 9.52
N LEU A 42 17.29 -3.54 8.28
CA LEU A 42 16.39 -3.54 7.11
C LEU A 42 15.26 -4.56 7.25
N GLN A 43 15.56 -5.74 7.82
CA GLN A 43 14.54 -6.73 8.14
C GLN A 43 13.61 -6.25 9.27
N THR A 44 14.12 -5.52 10.26
CA THR A 44 13.31 -4.93 11.33
C THR A 44 12.34 -3.89 10.78
N ILE A 45 12.79 -2.99 9.89
CA ILE A 45 11.93 -2.03 9.19
C ILE A 45 10.78 -2.75 8.48
N LYS A 46 11.09 -3.80 7.71
CA LYS A 46 10.10 -4.60 6.99
C LYS A 46 9.13 -5.34 7.90
N ARG A 47 9.65 -6.02 8.93
CA ARG A 47 8.87 -6.84 9.85
C ARG A 47 7.89 -6.00 10.67
N LEU A 48 8.29 -4.80 11.05
CA LEU A 48 7.46 -3.86 11.80
C LEU A 48 6.55 -3.00 10.91
N GLY A 49 6.64 -3.11 9.58
CA GLY A 49 5.81 -2.34 8.65
C GLY A 49 6.17 -0.84 8.58
N LEU A 50 7.32 -0.45 9.13
CA LEU A 50 7.74 0.95 9.25
C LEU A 50 7.90 1.62 7.88
N ASP A 51 8.24 0.87 6.83
CA ASP A 51 8.32 1.43 5.48
C ASP A 51 6.95 1.94 5.01
N ARG A 52 5.92 1.10 5.13
CA ARG A 52 4.55 1.45 4.73
C ARG A 52 3.94 2.52 5.62
N GLU A 53 4.17 2.48 6.93
CA GLU A 53 3.72 3.52 7.86
C GLU A 53 4.29 4.89 7.51
N ASN A 54 5.52 4.93 6.99
CA ASN A 54 6.17 6.17 6.54
C ASN A 54 5.89 6.47 5.05
N GLY A 55 4.93 5.81 4.42
CA GLY A 55 4.46 6.14 3.08
C GLY A 55 5.39 5.72 1.95
N PHE A 56 6.19 4.66 2.11
CA PHE A 56 6.99 4.10 1.03
C PHE A 56 7.05 2.56 1.07
N GLU A 57 7.48 1.94 -0.03
CA GLU A 57 7.82 0.53 -0.07
C GLU A 57 9.33 0.35 -0.15
N LEU A 58 9.92 -0.27 0.87
CA LEU A 58 11.35 -0.57 0.86
C LEU A 58 11.66 -1.76 -0.06
N VAL A 59 12.61 -1.64 -0.98
CA VAL A 59 13.00 -2.73 -1.89
C VAL A 59 14.48 -3.01 -1.69
N VAL A 60 14.80 -4.13 -1.02
CA VAL A 60 16.18 -4.50 -0.69
C VAL A 60 16.73 -5.46 -1.73
N GLN A 61 17.89 -5.12 -2.30
CA GLN A 61 18.65 -5.99 -3.18
C GLN A 61 19.99 -6.33 -2.52
N GLY A 62 20.13 -7.59 -2.11
CA GLY A 62 21.35 -8.10 -1.48
C GLY A 62 22.40 -8.49 -2.51
N TYR A 63 23.63 -8.02 -2.31
CA TYR A 63 24.82 -8.38 -3.09
C TYR A 63 25.77 -9.25 -2.25
N ALA A 64 26.55 -10.09 -2.94
CA ALA A 64 27.48 -11.04 -2.33
C ALA A 64 28.65 -10.33 -1.65
#